data_AF-A0A3B9WU48-F1
#
_entry.id   AF-A0A3B9WU48-F1
#
_cell.length_a   1.000
_cell.length_b   1.000
_cell.length_c   1.000
_cell.angle_alpha   90.00
_cell.angle_beta   90.00
_cell.angle_gamma   90.00
#
_symmetry.space_group_name_H-M   'P 1'
#
loop_
_entity.id
_entity.type
_entity.pdbx_description
1 polymer ?
#
loop_
_entity_poly.entity_id
_entity_poly.type
_entity_poly.pdbx_seq_one_letter_code
_entity_poly.pdbx_strand_id
1 'polypeptide(L)'
;MLRFTLPSVVMNIFASLYIIVDGFFVANFVGTAEFAAVNLIMPAMNIPGTIGYMFGVGGSALIARLSGEGDQDKANSLFSLLVLVSSCLGVLMLVPGFIFMRPLTALLGAQGQLLENSVLYGRIFILALPAWILLYEFQLFFVAAERPELGLAVTLCAGFCNIALDALFIIVFKWGLAGAAAASAISQLTGGLFPIIYFGRKNNSLLRLTKPVWDGIAILKALGNGSSEFMSEVSYSVVGIIYNLQLLKYAGENGVAIYGVLMYVSLIFSAIFVGYSNGIGPVFSYHYGAQDHGELKNLRKRSLVIIGITSVAMCILSEAL
;
A
#
# COMPACT_ATOMS: atom_id res chain seq x y z
N MET A 1 22.06 4.01 1.33
CA MET A 1 21.53 2.68 0.94
C MET A 1 20.88 1.93 2.09
N LEU A 2 21.61 1.22 2.97
CA LEU A 2 21.00 0.39 4.04
C LEU A 2 20.09 1.16 5.00
N ARG A 3 20.46 2.40 5.34
CA ARG A 3 19.62 3.30 6.15
C ARG A 3 18.26 3.63 5.52
N PHE A 4 18.15 3.55 4.19
CA PHE A 4 16.92 3.82 3.45
C PHE A 4 16.12 2.55 3.18
N THR A 5 16.80 1.44 2.90
CA THR A 5 16.16 0.17 2.58
C THR A 5 15.65 -0.55 3.83
N LEU A 6 16.39 -0.51 4.94
CA LEU A 6 16.02 -1.27 6.14
C LEU A 6 14.67 -0.83 6.74
N PRO A 7 14.38 0.47 6.96
CA PRO A 7 13.08 0.87 7.47
C PRO A 7 11.94 0.53 6.50
N SER A 8 12.19 0.61 5.18
CA SER A 8 11.20 0.23 4.16
C SER A 8 10.92 -1.27 4.12
N VAL A 9 11.95 -2.11 4.32
CA VAL A 9 11.80 -3.58 4.48
C VAL A 9 10.97 -3.87 5.72
N VAL A 10 11.34 -3.29 6.87
CA VAL A 10 10.61 -3.48 8.13
C VAL A 10 9.15 -3.03 7.96
N MET A 11 8.92 -1.88 7.33
CA MET A 11 7.59 -1.34 7.07
C MET A 11 6.72 -2.29 6.25
N ASN A 12 7.26 -2.90 5.20
CA ASN A 12 6.51 -3.85 4.38
C ASN A 12 6.25 -5.17 5.11
N ILE A 13 7.21 -5.69 5.87
CA ILE A 13 7.00 -6.88 6.72
C ILE A 13 5.87 -6.61 7.72
N PHE A 14 5.90 -5.48 8.41
CA PHE A 14 4.85 -5.10 9.36
C PHE A 14 3.49 -4.92 8.68
N ALA A 15 3.44 -4.31 7.49
CA ALA A 15 2.20 -4.21 6.71
C ALA A 15 1.64 -5.60 6.36
N SER A 16 2.49 -6.56 6.00
CA SER A 16 2.07 -7.95 5.75
C SER A 16 1.58 -8.65 7.02
N LEU A 17 2.28 -8.48 8.15
CA LEU A 17 1.84 -9.04 9.44
C LEU A 17 0.50 -8.45 9.90
N TYR A 18 0.31 -7.15 9.69
CA TYR A 18 -0.94 -6.46 10.00
C TYR A 18 -2.13 -7.06 9.23
N ILE A 19 -1.98 -7.33 7.93
CA ILE A 19 -3.04 -7.98 7.12
C ILE A 19 -3.43 -9.34 7.70
N ILE A 20 -2.47 -10.10 8.24
CA ILE A 20 -2.73 -11.39 8.90
C ILE A 20 -3.52 -11.19 10.20
N VAL A 21 -3.14 -10.19 11.01
CA VAL A 21 -3.82 -9.90 12.28
C VAL A 21 -5.25 -9.42 12.05
N ASP A 22 -5.48 -8.49 11.13
CA ASP A 22 -6.81 -8.00 10.76
C ASP A 22 -7.71 -9.15 10.28
N GLY A 23 -7.18 -10.00 9.39
CA GLY A 23 -7.88 -11.22 8.95
C GLY A 23 -8.22 -12.18 10.09
N PHE A 24 -7.29 -12.35 11.05
CA PHE A 24 -7.51 -13.17 12.23
C PHE A 24 -8.63 -12.60 13.12
N PHE A 25 -8.67 -11.28 13.33
CA PHE A 25 -9.72 -10.63 14.12
C PHE A 25 -11.10 -10.83 13.50
N VAL A 26 -11.22 -10.58 12.19
CA VAL A 26 -12.49 -10.75 11.47
C VAL A 26 -12.96 -12.22 11.50
N ALA A 27 -12.05 -13.17 11.23
CA ALA A 27 -12.41 -14.59 11.20
C ALA A 27 -12.85 -15.14 12.57
N ASN A 28 -12.16 -14.76 13.66
CA ASN A 28 -12.40 -15.34 14.98
C ASN A 28 -13.47 -14.61 15.80
N PHE A 29 -13.59 -13.29 15.67
CA PHE A 29 -14.48 -12.49 16.53
C PHE A 29 -15.74 -12.00 15.85
N VAL A 30 -15.77 -11.93 14.51
CA VAL A 30 -16.96 -11.52 13.76
C VAL A 30 -17.70 -12.74 13.21
N GLY A 31 -16.99 -13.58 12.46
CA GLY A 31 -17.55 -14.81 11.91
C GLY A 31 -16.99 -15.17 10.53
N THR A 32 -17.14 -16.45 10.15
CA THR A 32 -16.61 -16.99 8.89
C THR A 32 -17.33 -16.43 7.66
N ALA A 33 -18.63 -16.15 7.77
CA ALA A 33 -19.41 -15.55 6.68
C ALA A 33 -19.00 -14.10 6.40
N GLU A 34 -18.68 -13.35 7.46
CA GLU A 34 -18.20 -11.97 7.41
C GLU A 34 -16.77 -11.92 6.87
N PHE A 35 -15.90 -12.83 7.31
CA PHE A 35 -14.56 -12.98 6.75
C PHE A 35 -14.58 -13.30 5.26
N ALA A 36 -15.47 -14.19 4.81
CA ALA A 36 -15.66 -14.48 3.39
C ALA A 36 -16.11 -13.24 2.60
N ALA A 37 -16.98 -12.42 3.20
CA ALA A 37 -17.46 -11.18 2.59
C ALA A 37 -16.33 -10.14 2.40
N VAL A 38 -15.44 -10.01 3.38
CA VAL A 38 -14.25 -9.14 3.30
C VAL A 38 -13.30 -9.64 2.21
N ASN A 39 -12.96 -10.93 2.22
CA ASN A 39 -12.04 -11.50 1.22
C ASN A 39 -12.54 -11.37 -0.22
N LEU A 40 -13.86 -11.44 -0.43
CA LEU A 40 -14.44 -11.27 -1.75
C LEU A 40 -14.30 -9.82 -2.27
N ILE A 41 -14.53 -8.82 -1.42
CA ILE A 41 -14.56 -7.41 -1.83
C ILE A 41 -13.18 -6.74 -1.83
N MET A 42 -12.24 -7.21 -1.00
CA MET A 42 -10.91 -6.60 -0.84
C MET A 42 -10.10 -6.48 -2.14
N PRO A 43 -10.01 -7.49 -3.03
CA PRO A 43 -9.32 -7.35 -4.30
C PRO A 43 -9.88 -6.20 -5.16
N ALA A 44 -11.20 -6.01 -5.16
CA ALA A 44 -11.84 -4.91 -5.88
C ALA A 44 -11.58 -3.55 -5.22
N MET A 45 -11.44 -3.51 -3.88
CA MET A 45 -11.06 -2.31 -3.14
C MET A 45 -9.57 -1.96 -3.27
N ASN A 46 -8.70 -2.94 -3.47
CA ASN A 46 -7.26 -2.71 -3.69
C ASN A 46 -6.98 -1.96 -4.99
N ILE A 47 -7.75 -2.22 -6.06
CA ILE A 47 -7.56 -1.54 -7.36
C ILE A 47 -7.54 0.00 -7.23
N PRO A 48 -8.55 0.66 -6.63
CA PRO A 48 -8.50 2.10 -6.44
C PRO A 48 -7.45 2.53 -5.39
N GLY A 49 -7.16 1.71 -4.37
CA GLY A 49 -6.11 2.02 -3.37
C GLY A 49 -4.70 2.04 -3.96
N THR A 50 -4.39 1.12 -4.88
CA THR A 50 -3.09 0.99 -5.58
C THR A 50 -2.75 2.23 -6.42
N ILE A 51 -3.71 3.08 -6.76
CA ILE A 51 -3.42 4.37 -7.39
C ILE A 51 -2.50 5.22 -6.50
N GLY A 52 -2.67 5.17 -5.18
CA GLY A 52 -1.74 5.81 -4.24
C GLY A 52 -0.31 5.31 -4.40
N TYR A 53 -0.16 4.01 -4.63
CA TYR A 53 1.14 3.39 -4.87
C TYR A 53 1.73 3.79 -6.23
N MET A 54 0.90 3.91 -7.27
CA MET A 54 1.30 4.44 -8.58
C MET A 54 1.86 5.86 -8.47
N PHE A 55 1.14 6.76 -7.80
CA PHE A 55 1.60 8.13 -7.54
C PHE A 55 2.84 8.15 -6.65
N GLY A 56 2.89 7.29 -5.63
CA GLY A 56 4.02 7.18 -4.73
C GLY A 56 5.31 6.75 -5.45
N VAL A 57 5.29 5.67 -6.25
CA VAL A 57 6.49 5.17 -6.94
C VAL A 57 6.94 6.14 -8.02
N GLY A 58 6.02 6.52 -8.90
CA GLY A 58 6.38 7.38 -10.02
C GLY A 58 6.69 8.82 -9.60
N GLY A 59 5.97 9.33 -8.60
CA GLY A 59 6.19 10.63 -7.99
C GLY A 59 7.50 10.68 -7.21
N SER A 60 7.77 9.70 -6.34
CA SER A 60 9.01 9.67 -5.56
C SER A 60 10.25 9.62 -6.46
N ALA A 61 10.19 8.88 -7.57
CA ALA A 61 11.26 8.86 -8.57
C ALA A 61 11.50 10.24 -9.21
N LEU A 62 10.44 10.96 -9.62
CA LEU A 62 10.59 12.29 -10.21
C LEU A 62 11.05 13.33 -9.18
N ILE A 63 10.49 13.31 -7.97
CA ILE A 63 10.83 14.22 -6.88
C ILE A 63 12.30 14.02 -6.47
N ALA A 64 12.73 12.77 -6.30
CA ALA A 64 14.12 12.45 -5.95
C ALA A 64 15.08 12.88 -7.06
N ARG A 65 14.71 12.68 -8.33
CA ARG A 65 15.50 13.17 -9.48
C ARG A 65 15.66 14.69 -9.45
N LEU A 66 14.58 15.46 -9.31
CA LEU A 66 14.63 16.93 -9.23
C LEU A 66 15.47 17.39 -8.03
N SER A 67 15.37 16.68 -6.91
CA SER A 67 16.18 16.94 -5.72
C SER A 67 17.68 16.73 -5.99
N GLY A 68 18.03 15.68 -6.73
CA GLY A 68 19.42 15.41 -7.17
C GLY A 68 19.94 16.40 -8.19
N GLU A 69 19.07 16.96 -9.04
CA GLU A 69 19.39 18.07 -9.96
C GLU A 69 19.60 19.42 -9.22
N GLY A 70 19.32 19.48 -7.91
CA GLY A 70 19.45 20.67 -7.07
C GLY A 70 18.23 21.60 -7.08
N ASP A 71 17.16 21.23 -7.78
CA ASP A 71 15.96 22.05 -7.95
C ASP A 71 14.88 21.71 -6.91
N GLN A 72 15.17 22.08 -5.66
CA GLN A 72 14.31 21.78 -4.51
C GLN A 72 12.94 22.49 -4.57
N ASP A 73 12.87 23.66 -5.20
CA ASP A 73 11.61 24.38 -5.37
C ASP A 73 10.66 23.64 -6.31
N LYS A 74 11.18 23.13 -7.45
CA LYS A 74 10.39 22.27 -8.33
C LYS A 74 10.02 20.94 -7.67
N ALA A 75 10.93 20.34 -6.90
CA ALA A 75 10.65 19.11 -6.16
C ALA A 75 9.46 19.30 -5.18
N ASN A 76 9.45 20.40 -4.42
CA ASN A 76 8.37 20.74 -3.49
C ASN A 76 7.05 21.06 -4.21
N SER A 77 7.11 21.81 -5.30
CA SER A 77 5.93 22.11 -6.12
C SER A 77 5.31 20.84 -6.72
N LEU A 78 6.14 19.94 -7.26
CA LEU A 78 5.68 18.66 -7.81
C LEU A 78 5.09 17.76 -6.73
N PHE A 79 5.78 17.61 -5.60
CA PHE A 79 5.26 16.88 -4.43
C PHE A 79 3.87 17.37 -4.02
N SER A 80 3.69 18.69 -3.91
CA SER A 80 2.41 19.30 -3.53
C SER A 80 1.33 19.08 -4.60
N LEU A 81 1.72 19.12 -5.88
CA LEU A 81 0.81 18.85 -6.99
C LEU A 81 0.34 17.39 -6.99
N LEU A 82 1.24 16.43 -6.78
CA LEU A 82 0.89 15.00 -6.77
C LEU A 82 -0.05 14.68 -5.61
N VAL A 83 0.25 15.15 -4.39
CA VAL A 83 -0.63 15.00 -3.22
C VAL A 83 -2.02 15.60 -3.46
N LEU A 84 -2.10 16.77 -4.12
CA LEU A 84 -3.38 17.39 -4.46
C LEU A 84 -4.16 16.55 -5.48
N VAL A 85 -3.49 16.12 -6.56
CA VAL A 85 -4.12 15.36 -7.65
C VAL A 85 -4.57 13.99 -7.18
N SER A 86 -3.76 13.27 -6.41
CA SER A 86 -4.09 11.97 -5.83
C SER A 86 -5.27 12.07 -4.86
N SER A 87 -5.30 13.10 -4.01
CA SER A 87 -6.42 13.37 -3.09
C SER A 87 -7.72 13.65 -3.86
N CYS A 88 -7.66 14.53 -4.86
CA CYS A 88 -8.80 14.85 -5.72
C CYS A 88 -9.31 13.60 -6.47
N LEU A 89 -8.39 12.79 -6.98
CA LEU A 89 -8.74 11.54 -7.65
C LEU A 89 -9.38 10.54 -6.67
N GLY A 90 -8.88 10.43 -5.45
CA GLY A 90 -9.48 9.60 -4.41
C GLY A 90 -10.92 10.01 -4.06
N VAL A 91 -11.16 11.31 -3.93
CA VAL A 91 -12.53 11.84 -3.71
C VAL A 91 -13.41 11.59 -4.93
N LEU A 92 -12.88 11.77 -6.15
CA LEU A 92 -13.60 11.52 -7.39
C LEU A 92 -13.98 10.04 -7.54
N MET A 93 -13.14 9.11 -7.07
CA MET A 93 -13.38 7.67 -7.12
C MET A 93 -14.27 7.16 -5.99
N LEU A 94 -14.31 7.87 -4.86
CA LEU A 94 -15.18 7.54 -3.72
C LEU A 94 -16.66 7.51 -4.14
N VAL A 95 -17.13 8.55 -4.84
CA VAL A 95 -18.54 8.68 -5.24
C VAL A 95 -19.02 7.51 -6.12
N PRO A 96 -18.41 7.21 -7.28
CA PRO A 96 -18.83 6.08 -8.10
C PRO A 96 -18.59 4.76 -7.38
N GLY A 97 -17.50 4.59 -6.63
CA GLY A 97 -17.27 3.35 -5.89
C GLY A 97 -18.34 3.08 -4.85
N PHE A 98 -18.84 4.11 -4.15
CA PHE A 98 -19.92 3.97 -3.17
C PHE A 98 -21.26 3.62 -3.84
N ILE A 99 -21.59 4.28 -4.96
CA ILE A 99 -22.82 4.05 -5.72
C ILE A 99 -22.82 2.66 -6.37
N PHE A 100 -21.74 2.29 -7.03
CA PHE A 100 -21.59 1.03 -7.76
C PHE A 100 -21.11 -0.14 -6.90
N MET A 101 -20.96 0.04 -5.58
CA MET A 101 -20.49 -1.03 -4.68
C MET A 101 -21.34 -2.31 -4.82
N ARG A 102 -22.66 -2.20 -4.79
CA ARG A 102 -23.58 -3.35 -4.90
C ARG A 102 -23.46 -4.09 -6.24
N PRO A 103 -23.57 -3.43 -7.41
CA PRO A 103 -23.41 -4.12 -8.69
C PRO A 103 -22.00 -4.69 -8.87
N LEU A 104 -20.94 -4.03 -8.39
CA LEU A 104 -19.58 -4.58 -8.41
C LEU A 104 -19.50 -5.87 -7.59
N THR A 105 -20.04 -5.84 -6.37
CA THR A 105 -20.04 -6.99 -5.46
C THR A 105 -20.85 -8.16 -6.03
N ALA A 106 -21.99 -7.89 -6.68
CA ALA A 106 -22.79 -8.90 -7.35
C ALA A 106 -22.04 -9.49 -8.57
N LEU A 107 -21.29 -8.67 -9.32
CA LEU A 107 -20.47 -9.11 -10.45
C LEU A 107 -19.30 -10.02 -10.02
N LEU A 108 -18.79 -9.84 -8.80
CA LEU A 108 -17.82 -10.75 -8.19
C LEU A 108 -18.42 -12.10 -7.76
N GLY A 109 -19.74 -12.29 -7.92
CA GLY A 109 -20.44 -13.54 -7.63
C GLY A 109 -21.08 -13.60 -6.24
N ALA A 110 -21.12 -12.49 -5.49
CA ALA A 110 -21.77 -12.46 -4.18
C ALA A 110 -23.30 -12.58 -4.31
N GLN A 111 -23.92 -13.40 -3.45
CA GLN A 111 -25.38 -13.56 -3.39
C GLN A 111 -25.87 -13.61 -1.94
N GLY A 112 -27.15 -13.27 -1.72
CA GLY A 112 -27.79 -13.33 -0.41
C GLY A 112 -27.04 -12.54 0.67
N GLN A 113 -26.78 -13.19 1.81
CA GLN A 113 -26.08 -12.57 2.95
C GLN A 113 -24.64 -12.13 2.60
N LEU A 114 -23.95 -12.86 1.72
CA LEU A 114 -22.58 -12.52 1.31
C LEU A 114 -22.55 -11.17 0.57
N LEU A 115 -23.54 -10.92 -0.29
CA LEU A 115 -23.68 -9.64 -1.00
C LEU A 115 -23.90 -8.48 -0.02
N GLU A 116 -24.83 -8.63 0.92
CA GLU A 116 -25.15 -7.55 1.86
C GLU A 116 -23.97 -7.25 2.81
N ASN A 117 -23.27 -8.29 3.30
CA ASN A 117 -22.08 -8.14 4.12
C ASN A 117 -20.93 -7.46 3.36
N SER A 118 -20.64 -7.89 2.13
CA SER A 118 -19.58 -7.30 1.30
C SER A 118 -19.88 -5.85 0.93
N VAL A 119 -21.15 -5.52 0.66
CA VAL A 119 -21.57 -4.14 0.37
C VAL A 119 -21.47 -3.26 1.61
N LEU A 120 -21.86 -3.76 2.78
CA LEU A 120 -21.74 -3.04 4.04
C LEU A 120 -20.27 -2.69 4.32
N TYR A 121 -19.38 -3.69 4.26
CA TYR A 121 -17.95 -3.51 4.47
C TYR A 121 -17.36 -2.52 3.45
N GLY A 122 -17.59 -2.77 2.16
CA GLY A 122 -17.06 -1.95 1.07
C GLY A 122 -17.52 -0.50 1.15
N ARG A 123 -18.80 -0.24 1.47
CA ARG A 123 -19.32 1.14 1.60
C ARG A 123 -18.72 1.90 2.76
N ILE A 124 -18.47 1.25 3.90
CA ILE A 124 -17.81 1.91 5.03
C ILE A 124 -16.35 2.18 4.68
N PHE A 125 -15.65 1.17 4.15
CA PHE A 125 -14.22 1.25 3.89
C PHE A 125 -13.88 2.26 2.78
N ILE A 126 -14.68 2.34 1.73
CA ILE A 126 -14.44 3.27 0.61
C ILE A 126 -14.55 4.75 0.99
N LEU A 127 -15.20 5.08 2.11
CA LEU A 127 -15.21 6.46 2.63
C LEU A 127 -13.79 6.92 3.02
N ALA A 128 -12.92 5.98 3.39
CA ALA A 128 -11.52 6.24 3.68
C ALA A 128 -10.60 6.16 2.45
N LEU A 129 -11.14 5.91 1.24
CA LEU A 129 -10.35 5.77 0.01
C LEU A 129 -9.38 6.95 -0.25
N PRO A 130 -9.76 8.23 -0.09
CA PRO A 130 -8.82 9.33 -0.28
C PRO A 130 -7.62 9.26 0.68
N ALA A 131 -7.87 8.88 1.93
CA ALA A 131 -6.80 8.76 2.93
C ALA A 131 -5.94 7.51 2.71
N TRP A 132 -6.53 6.42 2.23
CA TRP A 132 -5.79 5.21 1.89
C TRP A 132 -4.83 5.44 0.71
N ILE A 133 -5.28 6.13 -0.34
CA ILE A 133 -4.42 6.56 -1.46
C ILE A 133 -3.23 7.38 -0.92
N LEU A 134 -3.51 8.34 -0.04
CA LEU A 134 -2.47 9.15 0.59
C LEU A 134 -1.52 8.33 1.46
N LEU A 135 -2.01 7.35 2.23
CA LEU A 135 -1.14 6.49 3.04
C LEU A 135 -0.08 5.80 2.17
N TYR A 136 -0.50 5.20 1.05
CA TYR A 136 0.41 4.52 0.12
C TYR A 136 1.34 5.48 -0.61
N GLU A 137 0.84 6.65 -1.00
CA GLU A 137 1.65 7.67 -1.64
C GLU A 137 2.75 8.18 -0.68
N PHE A 138 2.37 8.52 0.55
CA PHE A 138 3.30 9.03 1.56
C PHE A 138 4.30 7.97 2.03
N GLN A 139 3.94 6.69 2.02
CA GLN A 139 4.86 5.59 2.30
C GLN A 139 6.15 5.70 1.47
N LEU A 140 6.03 6.12 0.20
CA LEU A 140 7.14 6.28 -0.73
C LEU A 140 7.73 7.69 -0.70
N PHE A 141 6.91 8.72 -0.47
CA PHE A 141 7.41 10.09 -0.35
C PHE A 141 8.27 10.31 0.90
N PHE A 142 8.03 9.60 2.00
CA PHE A 142 8.93 9.65 3.17
C PHE A 142 10.34 9.16 2.82
N VAL A 143 10.46 8.16 1.94
CA VAL A 143 11.77 7.68 1.46
C VAL A 143 12.43 8.75 0.60
N ALA A 144 11.69 9.35 -0.35
CA ALA A 144 12.20 10.44 -1.18
C ALA A 144 12.58 11.70 -0.39
N ALA A 145 11.94 11.93 0.76
CA ALA A 145 12.24 13.02 1.68
C ALA A 145 13.41 12.74 2.64
N GLU A 146 14.11 11.61 2.48
CA GLU A 146 15.16 11.12 3.40
C GLU A 146 14.70 10.90 4.84
N ARG A 147 13.42 10.57 5.01
CA ARG A 147 12.79 10.26 6.31
C ARG A 147 12.07 8.91 6.33
N PRO A 148 12.71 7.80 5.89
CA PRO A 148 12.08 6.47 5.85
C PRO A 148 11.69 5.96 7.25
N GLU A 149 12.40 6.38 8.29
CA GLU A 149 12.08 6.08 9.70
C GLU A 149 10.73 6.67 10.14
N LEU A 150 10.36 7.86 9.64
CA LEU A 150 9.05 8.46 9.90
C LEU A 150 7.95 7.74 9.14
N GLY A 151 8.20 7.34 7.90
CA GLY A 151 7.25 6.51 7.13
C GLY A 151 6.94 5.20 7.86
N LEU A 152 7.99 4.52 8.36
CA LEU A 152 7.83 3.34 9.21
C LEU A 152 6.98 3.63 10.45
N ALA A 153 7.30 4.70 11.20
CA ALA A 153 6.56 5.06 12.40
C ALA A 153 5.07 5.34 12.13
N VAL A 154 4.74 6.03 11.03
CA VAL A 154 3.35 6.30 10.63
C VAL A 154 2.61 5.00 10.31
N THR A 155 3.21 4.12 9.51
CA THR A 155 2.60 2.82 9.16
C THR A 155 2.40 1.94 10.39
N LEU A 156 3.36 1.90 11.31
CA LEU A 156 3.24 1.19 12.58
C LEU A 156 2.12 1.77 13.44
N CYS A 157 2.09 3.10 13.62
CA CYS A 157 1.04 3.76 14.39
C CYS A 157 -0.34 3.49 13.79
N ALA A 158 -0.49 3.54 12.47
CA ALA A 158 -1.76 3.22 11.79
C ALA A 158 -2.17 1.76 12.03
N GLY A 159 -1.23 0.81 11.90
CA GLY A 159 -1.49 -0.62 12.18
C GLY A 159 -1.86 -0.89 13.63
N PHE A 160 -1.15 -0.30 14.60
CA PHE A 160 -1.49 -0.44 16.02
C PHE A 160 -2.82 0.25 16.37
N CYS A 161 -3.12 1.40 15.76
CA CYS A 161 -4.43 2.03 15.89
C CYS A 161 -5.53 1.10 15.38
N ASN A 162 -5.31 0.42 14.24
CA ASN A 162 -6.28 -0.54 13.74
C ASN A 162 -6.53 -1.67 14.75
N ILE A 163 -5.48 -2.36 15.22
CA ILE A 163 -5.64 -3.48 16.16
C ILE A 163 -6.38 -3.05 17.43
N ALA A 164 -6.06 -1.85 17.95
CA ALA A 164 -6.74 -1.30 19.12
C ALA A 164 -8.22 -0.97 18.84
N LEU A 165 -8.51 -0.42 17.66
CA LEU A 165 -9.88 -0.10 17.23
C LEU A 165 -10.70 -1.34 16.90
N ASP A 166 -10.10 -2.39 16.34
CA ASP A 166 -10.73 -3.69 16.12
C ASP A 166 -11.13 -4.31 17.44
N ALA A 167 -10.21 -4.36 18.42
CA ALA A 167 -10.54 -4.83 19.75
C ALA A 167 -11.68 -4.01 20.38
N LEU A 168 -11.67 -2.69 20.22
CA LEU A 168 -12.72 -1.82 20.76
C LEU A 168 -14.08 -2.02 20.07
N PHE A 169 -14.12 -1.97 18.73
CA PHE A 169 -15.37 -1.98 17.98
C PHE A 169 -15.97 -3.37 17.85
N ILE A 170 -15.12 -4.41 17.70
CA ILE A 170 -15.57 -5.78 17.54
C ILE A 170 -15.86 -6.41 18.91
N ILE A 171 -14.93 -6.32 19.88
CA ILE A 171 -15.06 -7.04 21.16
C ILE A 171 -15.92 -6.25 22.16
N VAL A 172 -15.62 -4.96 22.34
CA VAL A 172 -16.31 -4.15 23.37
C VAL A 172 -17.67 -3.67 22.88
N PHE A 173 -17.73 -3.03 21.71
CA PHE A 173 -18.98 -2.48 21.18
C PHE A 173 -19.83 -3.47 20.39
N LYS A 174 -19.25 -4.63 20.00
CA LYS A 174 -19.95 -5.69 19.27
C LYS A 174 -20.62 -5.21 17.99
N TRP A 175 -19.98 -4.28 17.28
CA TRP A 175 -20.45 -3.75 15.99
C TRP A 175 -20.23 -4.72 14.82
N GLY A 176 -19.65 -5.90 15.08
CA GLY A 176 -19.43 -6.96 14.09
C GLY A 176 -18.64 -6.46 12.87
N LEU A 177 -19.11 -6.82 11.68
CA LEU A 177 -18.44 -6.49 10.41
C LEU A 177 -18.34 -4.98 10.15
N ALA A 178 -19.35 -4.21 10.55
CA ALA A 178 -19.30 -2.75 10.42
C ALA A 178 -18.22 -2.15 11.34
N GLY A 179 -17.99 -2.75 12.51
CA GLY A 179 -16.91 -2.39 13.43
C GLY A 179 -15.54 -2.59 12.80
N ALA A 180 -15.28 -3.76 12.21
CA ALA A 180 -14.04 -4.05 11.50
C ALA A 180 -13.79 -3.05 10.34
N ALA A 181 -14.81 -2.80 9.52
CA ALA A 181 -14.71 -1.84 8.42
C ALA A 181 -14.40 -0.41 8.92
N ALA A 182 -15.01 0.00 10.03
CA ALA A 182 -14.81 1.33 10.62
C ALA A 182 -13.41 1.47 11.26
N ALA A 183 -12.92 0.44 11.96
CA ALA A 183 -11.58 0.41 12.54
C ALA A 183 -10.51 0.55 11.44
N SER A 184 -10.66 -0.21 10.36
CA SER A 184 -9.85 -0.13 9.16
C SER A 184 -9.92 1.26 8.51
N ALA A 185 -11.11 1.81 8.30
CA ALA A 185 -11.29 3.14 7.71
C ALA A 185 -10.63 4.26 8.55
N ILE A 186 -10.81 4.25 9.87
CA ILE A 186 -10.22 5.25 10.78
C ILE A 186 -8.70 5.13 10.80
N SER A 187 -8.16 3.92 10.75
CA SER A 187 -6.72 3.70 10.75
C SER A 187 -6.08 4.24 9.47
N GLN A 188 -6.72 4.04 8.32
CA GLN A 188 -6.32 4.65 7.05
C GLN A 188 -6.37 6.19 7.11
N LEU A 189 -7.41 6.76 7.74
CA LEU A 189 -7.50 8.21 7.96
C LEU A 189 -6.34 8.73 8.81
N THR A 190 -5.99 8.03 9.90
CA THR A 190 -4.87 8.44 10.75
C THR A 190 -3.53 8.37 10.00
N GLY A 191 -3.30 7.31 9.24
CA GLY A 191 -2.07 7.10 8.48
C GLY A 191 -1.93 8.03 7.27
N GLY A 192 -3.02 8.34 6.57
CA GLY A 192 -3.01 9.19 5.38
C GLY A 192 -3.05 10.69 5.67
N LEU A 193 -3.71 11.12 6.76
CA LEU A 193 -3.83 12.55 7.11
C LEU A 193 -2.64 13.05 7.94
N PHE A 194 -2.01 12.19 8.75
CA PHE A 194 -0.85 12.59 9.56
C PHE A 194 0.30 13.18 8.71
N PRO A 195 0.69 12.57 7.57
CA PRO A 195 1.74 13.12 6.71
C PRO A 195 1.39 14.51 6.16
N ILE A 196 0.12 14.80 5.83
CA ILE A 196 -0.29 16.14 5.40
C ILE A 196 0.05 17.18 6.48
N ILE A 197 -0.25 16.86 7.74
CA ILE A 197 0.06 17.75 8.87
C ILE A 197 1.58 17.89 9.04
N TYR A 198 2.33 16.78 8.91
CA TYR A 198 3.79 16.79 9.04
C TYR A 198 4.45 17.64 7.95
N PHE A 199 4.12 17.42 6.69
CA PHE A 199 4.71 18.13 5.54
C PHE A 199 4.17 19.55 5.34
N GLY A 200 3.00 19.87 5.90
CA GLY A 200 2.44 21.22 5.94
C GLY A 200 3.04 22.13 7.02
N ARG A 201 3.79 21.58 7.97
CA ARG A 201 4.48 22.34 9.02
C ARG A 201 5.96 22.50 8.70
N LYS A 202 6.57 23.55 9.27
CA LYS A 202 8.03 23.71 9.24
C LYS A 202 8.66 22.52 9.97
N ASN A 203 9.41 21.71 9.24
CA ASN A 203 10.03 20.49 9.73
C ASN A 203 11.45 20.37 9.16
N ASN A 204 12.16 19.31 9.58
CA ASN A 204 13.51 19.01 9.10
C ASN A 204 13.51 18.10 7.86
N SER A 205 12.39 18.03 7.13
CA SER A 205 12.27 17.28 5.87
C SER A 205 12.82 18.10 4.70
N LEU A 206 13.36 17.42 3.69
CA LEU A 206 13.72 18.03 2.41
C LEU A 206 12.47 18.47 1.63
N LEU A 207 11.38 17.69 1.75
CA LEU A 207 10.10 17.99 1.12
C LEU A 207 9.16 18.75 2.05
N ARG A 208 8.37 19.66 1.47
CA ARG A 208 7.32 20.44 2.13
C ARG A 208 6.14 20.67 1.20
N LEU A 209 4.95 20.74 1.79
CA LEU A 209 3.76 21.19 1.07
C LEU A 209 3.87 22.70 0.82
N THR A 210 3.87 23.09 -0.45
CA THR A 210 3.93 24.47 -0.95
C THR A 210 2.76 24.72 -1.89
N LYS A 211 2.68 25.92 -2.46
CA LYS A 211 1.67 26.22 -3.49
C LYS A 211 1.97 25.38 -4.74
N PRO A 212 1.10 24.43 -5.13
CA PRO A 212 1.35 23.60 -6.30
C PRO A 212 1.29 24.46 -7.56
N VAL A 213 2.29 24.31 -8.43
CA VAL A 213 2.25 24.80 -9.81
C VAL A 213 1.74 23.67 -10.68
N TRP A 214 0.71 23.95 -11.48
CA TRP A 214 0.13 22.94 -12.36
C TRP A 214 1.12 22.53 -13.46
N ASP A 215 1.47 21.24 -13.48
CA ASP A 215 2.30 20.63 -14.50
C ASP A 215 1.72 19.26 -14.91
N GLY A 216 0.83 19.30 -15.91
CA GLY A 216 0.19 18.09 -16.45
C GLY A 216 1.18 17.08 -17.05
N ILE A 217 2.33 17.55 -17.55
CA ILE A 217 3.36 16.69 -18.11
C ILE A 217 4.06 15.93 -17.00
N ALA A 218 4.38 16.60 -15.89
CA ALA A 218 4.96 15.94 -14.73
C ALA A 218 4.01 14.92 -14.10
N ILE A 219 2.70 15.22 -14.04
CA ILE A 219 1.67 14.25 -13.60
C ILE A 219 1.68 13.02 -14.51
N LEU A 220 1.63 13.19 -15.84
CA LEU A 220 1.65 12.07 -16.78
C LEU A 220 2.93 11.24 -16.69
N LYS A 221 4.09 11.88 -16.45
CA LYS A 221 5.36 11.17 -16.20
C LYS A 221 5.32 10.40 -14.88
N ALA A 222 4.74 10.96 -13.82
CA ALA A 222 4.58 10.26 -12.56
C ALA A 222 3.71 9.01 -12.74
N LEU A 223 2.56 9.16 -13.39
CA LEU A 223 1.68 8.06 -13.74
C LEU A 223 2.39 7.01 -14.60
N GLY A 224 3.14 7.44 -15.62
CA GLY A 224 3.91 6.55 -16.49
C GLY A 224 4.95 5.74 -15.72
N ASN A 225 5.73 6.38 -14.84
CA ASN A 225 6.74 5.71 -14.03
C ASN A 225 6.14 4.75 -12.99
N GLY A 226 4.97 5.07 -12.44
CA GLY A 226 4.27 4.21 -11.47
C GLY A 226 3.38 3.14 -12.10
N SER A 227 3.10 3.24 -13.40
CA SER A 227 2.12 2.39 -14.08
C SER A 227 2.48 0.90 -14.06
N SER A 228 3.77 0.58 -14.09
CA SER A 228 4.26 -0.80 -13.96
C SER A 228 3.85 -1.40 -12.63
N GLU A 229 3.94 -0.61 -11.56
CA GLU A 229 3.61 -1.07 -10.22
C GLU A 229 2.11 -1.18 -10.01
N PHE A 230 1.34 -0.23 -10.56
CA PHE A 230 -0.11 -0.34 -10.63
C PHE A 230 -0.54 -1.63 -11.36
N MET A 231 0.06 -1.92 -12.51
CA MET A 231 -0.23 -3.15 -13.26
C MET A 231 0.19 -4.41 -12.51
N SER A 232 1.31 -4.41 -11.79
CA SER A 232 1.72 -5.52 -10.93
C SER A 232 0.68 -5.81 -9.86
N GLU A 233 0.23 -4.79 -9.12
CA GLU A 233 -0.78 -4.92 -8.05
C GLU A 233 -2.17 -5.34 -8.57
N VAL A 234 -2.60 -4.79 -9.71
CA VAL A 234 -3.83 -5.24 -10.38
C VAL A 234 -3.69 -6.69 -10.84
N SER A 235 -2.52 -7.08 -11.37
CA SER A 235 -2.25 -8.46 -11.79
C SER A 235 -2.29 -9.41 -10.60
N TYR A 236 -1.66 -9.05 -9.47
CA TYR A 236 -1.73 -9.83 -8.22
C TYR A 236 -3.18 -10.01 -7.76
N SER A 237 -3.98 -8.94 -7.79
CA SER A 237 -5.39 -8.98 -7.40
C SER A 237 -6.21 -9.90 -8.31
N VAL A 238 -6.06 -9.79 -9.63
CA VAL A 238 -6.78 -10.62 -10.61
C VAL A 238 -6.35 -12.09 -10.54
N VAL A 239 -5.05 -12.34 -10.46
CA VAL A 239 -4.49 -13.69 -10.32
C VAL A 239 -4.99 -14.31 -9.01
N GLY A 240 -5.01 -13.56 -7.90
CA GLY A 240 -5.55 -14.03 -6.63
C GLY A 240 -7.02 -14.44 -6.70
N ILE A 241 -7.86 -13.68 -7.40
CA ILE A 241 -9.27 -14.05 -7.65
C ILE A 241 -9.35 -15.35 -8.45
N ILE A 242 -8.62 -15.46 -9.55
CA ILE A 242 -8.64 -16.64 -10.42
C ILE A 242 -8.15 -17.88 -9.66
N TYR A 243 -7.06 -17.77 -8.90
CA TYR A 243 -6.52 -18.88 -8.10
C TYR A 243 -7.54 -19.37 -7.07
N ASN A 244 -8.16 -18.46 -6.32
CA ASN A 244 -9.18 -18.83 -5.33
C ASN A 244 -10.36 -19.57 -5.98
N LEU A 245 -10.86 -19.07 -7.12
CA LEU A 245 -11.96 -19.71 -7.84
C LEU A 245 -11.58 -21.11 -8.36
N GLN A 246 -10.37 -21.30 -8.88
CA GLN A 246 -9.92 -22.61 -9.37
C GLN A 246 -9.65 -23.58 -8.22
N LEU A 247 -9.05 -23.14 -7.12
CA LEU A 247 -8.81 -23.99 -5.95
C LEU A 247 -10.11 -24.49 -5.33
N LEU A 248 -11.12 -23.63 -5.22
CA LEU A 248 -12.44 -24.03 -4.75
C LEU A 248 -13.06 -25.10 -5.66
N LYS A 249 -12.88 -24.98 -6.98
CA LYS A 249 -13.40 -25.94 -7.97
C LYS A 249 -12.68 -27.29 -7.94
N TYR A 250 -11.35 -27.31 -7.80
CA TYR A 250 -10.55 -28.52 -7.99
C TYR A 250 -10.10 -29.20 -6.70
N ALA A 251 -9.88 -28.44 -5.62
CA ALA A 251 -9.30 -28.93 -4.37
C ALA A 251 -10.25 -28.74 -3.17
N GLY A 252 -11.45 -28.19 -3.40
CA GLY A 252 -12.44 -27.93 -2.36
C GLY A 252 -11.94 -26.96 -1.28
N GLU A 253 -12.66 -26.89 -0.17
CA GLU A 253 -12.35 -25.96 0.94
C GLU A 253 -10.95 -26.19 1.54
N ASN A 254 -10.51 -27.46 1.63
CA ASN A 254 -9.19 -27.82 2.15
C ASN A 254 -8.05 -27.29 1.28
N GLY A 255 -8.20 -27.26 -0.04
CA GLY A 255 -7.20 -26.71 -0.95
C GLY A 255 -7.04 -25.19 -0.83
N VAL A 256 -8.15 -24.49 -0.61
CA VAL A 256 -8.15 -23.04 -0.35
C VAL A 256 -7.43 -22.73 0.97
N ALA A 257 -7.66 -23.53 2.01
CA ALA A 257 -7.00 -23.37 3.31
C ALA A 257 -5.47 -23.55 3.23
N ILE A 258 -5.00 -24.59 2.51
CA ILE A 258 -3.56 -24.84 2.31
C ILE A 258 -2.91 -23.70 1.51
N TYR A 259 -3.58 -23.24 0.45
CA TYR A 259 -3.08 -22.11 -0.35
C TYR A 259 -2.98 -20.82 0.48
N GLY A 260 -3.94 -20.54 1.36
CA GLY A 260 -3.90 -19.40 2.26
C GLY A 260 -2.63 -19.37 3.14
N VAL A 261 -2.26 -20.52 3.72
CA VAL A 261 -1.03 -20.65 4.53
C VAL A 261 0.21 -20.40 3.67
N LEU A 262 0.30 -21.00 2.48
CA LEU A 262 1.41 -20.79 1.54
C LEU A 262 1.53 -19.32 1.11
N MET A 263 0.38 -18.66 0.90
CA MET A 263 0.34 -17.24 0.53
C MET A 263 0.87 -16.35 1.65
N TYR A 264 0.56 -16.65 2.92
CA TYR A 264 1.12 -15.89 4.04
C TYR A 264 2.64 -15.99 4.15
N VAL A 265 3.18 -17.19 3.95
CA VAL A 265 4.64 -17.39 3.92
C VAL A 265 5.26 -16.61 2.75
N SER A 266 4.65 -16.70 1.55
CA SER A 266 5.09 -15.98 0.36
C SER A 266 5.04 -14.46 0.52
N LEU A 267 4.05 -13.92 1.23
CA LEU A 267 3.91 -12.50 1.53
C LEU A 267 5.09 -11.96 2.34
N ILE A 268 5.54 -12.70 3.37
CA ILE A 268 6.69 -12.29 4.19
C ILE A 268 7.97 -12.23 3.35
N PHE A 269 8.21 -13.23 2.52
CA PHE A 269 9.39 -13.24 1.63
C PHE A 269 9.32 -12.11 0.59
N SER A 270 8.15 -11.90 -0.01
CA SER A 270 7.93 -10.84 -1.01
C SER A 270 8.08 -9.45 -0.41
N ALA A 271 7.62 -9.24 0.83
CA ALA A 271 7.72 -7.96 1.53
C ALA A 271 9.17 -7.47 1.70
N ILE A 272 10.13 -8.38 1.84
CA ILE A 272 11.55 -8.03 1.93
C ILE A 272 12.06 -7.45 0.61
N PHE A 273 11.71 -8.08 -0.53
CA PHE A 273 12.11 -7.57 -1.84
C PHE A 273 11.38 -6.27 -2.21
N VAL A 274 10.08 -6.20 -1.96
CA VAL A 274 9.27 -5.00 -2.22
C VAL A 274 9.77 -3.83 -1.37
N GLY A 275 9.98 -4.05 -0.06
CA GLY A 275 10.50 -3.02 0.82
C GLY A 275 11.91 -2.55 0.46
N TYR A 276 12.75 -3.47 -0.02
CA TYR A 276 14.06 -3.10 -0.55
C TYR A 276 13.94 -2.23 -1.82
N SER A 277 13.11 -2.64 -2.78
CA SER A 277 12.85 -1.91 -4.03
C SER A 277 12.31 -0.50 -3.76
N ASN A 278 11.33 -0.37 -2.87
CA ASN A 278 10.76 0.92 -2.46
C ASN A 278 11.78 1.82 -1.77
N GLY A 279 12.66 1.24 -0.95
CA GLY A 279 13.70 1.98 -0.24
C GLY A 279 14.84 2.46 -1.15
N ILE A 280 15.16 1.70 -2.20
CA ILE A 280 16.29 2.00 -3.09
C ILE A 280 15.89 2.84 -4.31
N GLY A 281 14.62 2.76 -4.76
CA GLY A 281 14.11 3.46 -5.94
C GLY A 281 14.40 4.97 -5.92
N PRO A 282 13.98 5.72 -4.89
CA PRO A 282 14.26 7.16 -4.80
C PRO A 282 15.76 7.48 -4.73
N VAL A 283 16.57 6.62 -4.10
CA VAL A 283 18.03 6.81 -4.01
C VAL A 283 18.68 6.71 -5.40
N PHE A 284 18.28 5.74 -6.22
CA PHE A 284 18.72 5.66 -7.61
C PHE A 284 18.31 6.91 -8.40
N SER A 285 17.07 7.35 -8.26
CA SER A 285 16.56 8.53 -8.96
C SER A 285 17.30 9.80 -8.55
N TYR A 286 17.67 9.96 -7.28
CA TYR A 286 18.47 11.08 -6.79
C TYR A 286 19.86 11.13 -7.44
N HIS A 287 20.61 10.03 -7.38
CA HIS A 287 21.95 9.99 -8.01
C HIS A 287 21.89 10.09 -9.53
N TYR A 288 20.78 9.65 -10.15
CA TYR A 288 20.52 9.87 -11.56
C TYR A 288 20.30 11.34 -11.89
N GLY A 289 19.55 12.08 -11.07
CA GLY A 289 19.41 13.53 -11.19
C GLY A 289 20.73 14.27 -10.99
N ALA A 290 21.53 13.84 -10.02
CA ALA A 290 22.84 14.41 -9.71
C ALA A 290 23.93 14.09 -10.75
N GLN A 291 23.62 13.30 -11.79
CA GLN A 291 24.58 12.81 -12.80
C GLN A 291 25.79 12.05 -12.21
N ASP A 292 25.61 11.43 -11.04
CA ASP A 292 26.67 10.65 -10.37
C ASP A 292 26.70 9.21 -10.90
N HIS A 293 27.27 9.05 -12.09
CA HIS A 293 27.41 7.75 -12.75
C HIS A 293 28.26 6.75 -11.95
N GLY A 294 29.19 7.24 -11.13
CA GLY A 294 30.04 6.42 -10.27
C GLY A 294 29.20 5.72 -9.20
N GLU A 295 28.43 6.50 -8.46
CA GLU A 295 27.57 5.96 -7.40
C GLU A 295 26.42 5.13 -7.97
N LEU A 296 25.85 5.48 -9.12
CA LEU A 296 24.84 4.62 -9.78
C LEU A 296 25.37 3.22 -10.09
N LYS A 297 26.60 3.10 -10.60
CA LYS A 297 27.23 1.80 -10.89
C LYS A 297 27.50 1.02 -9.61
N ASN A 298 27.94 1.72 -8.55
CA ASN A 298 28.18 1.14 -7.23
C ASN A 298 26.87 0.63 -6.59
N LEU A 299 25.81 1.45 -6.58
CA LEU A 299 24.48 1.09 -6.09
C LEU A 299 23.91 -0.10 -6.84
N ARG A 300 24.03 -0.15 -8.17
CA ARG A 300 23.59 -1.29 -8.97
C ARG A 300 24.31 -2.58 -8.58
N LYS A 301 25.64 -2.53 -8.47
CA LYS A 301 26.45 -3.70 -8.08
C LYS A 301 26.08 -4.18 -6.67
N ARG A 302 26.01 -3.27 -5.71
CA ARG A 302 25.63 -3.61 -4.32
C ARG A 302 24.21 -4.17 -4.24
N SER A 303 23.29 -3.61 -5.02
CA SER A 303 21.91 -4.10 -5.08
C SER A 303 21.83 -5.52 -5.60
N LEU A 304 22.52 -5.82 -6.70
CA LEU A 304 22.56 -7.18 -7.25
C LEU A 304 23.18 -8.19 -6.26
N VAL A 305 24.21 -7.79 -5.52
CA VAL A 305 24.82 -8.64 -4.50
C VAL A 305 23.87 -8.89 -3.33
N ILE A 306 23.23 -7.84 -2.80
CA ILE A 306 22.28 -7.96 -1.68
C ILE A 306 21.07 -8.80 -2.10
N ILE A 307 20.48 -8.53 -3.26
CA ILE A 307 19.36 -9.30 -3.80
C ILE A 307 19.79 -10.75 -3.99
N GLY A 308 20.94 -11.01 -4.64
CA GLY A 308 21.43 -12.35 -4.87
C GLY A 308 21.67 -13.16 -3.59
N ILE A 309 22.34 -12.57 -2.59
CA ILE A 309 22.55 -13.21 -1.28
C ILE A 309 21.22 -13.48 -0.59
N THR A 310 20.30 -12.51 -0.60
CA THR A 310 19.00 -12.65 0.06
C THR A 310 18.15 -13.71 -0.63
N SER A 311 18.12 -13.75 -1.97
CA SER A 311 17.41 -14.78 -2.73
C SER A 311 17.95 -16.18 -2.48
N VAL A 312 19.28 -16.35 -2.43
CA VAL A 312 19.89 -17.66 -2.10
C VAL A 312 19.56 -18.07 -0.66
N ALA A 313 19.70 -17.15 0.29
CA ALA A 313 19.37 -17.42 1.70
C ALA A 313 17.89 -17.81 1.86
N MET A 314 16.97 -17.12 1.18
CA MET A 314 15.55 -17.43 1.19
C MET A 314 15.22 -18.77 0.53
N CYS A 315 15.89 -19.12 -0.56
CA CYS A 315 15.72 -20.43 -1.20
C CYS A 315 16.11 -21.56 -0.23
N ILE A 316 17.26 -21.43 0.43
CA ILE A 316 17.73 -22.40 1.43
C ILE A 316 16.75 -22.49 2.61
N LEU A 317 16.28 -21.34 3.11
CA LEU A 317 15.27 -21.28 4.18
C LEU A 317 13.96 -21.95 3.76
N SER A 318 13.52 -21.77 2.51
CA SER A 318 12.30 -22.37 1.98
C SER A 318 12.42 -23.87 1.79
N GLU A 319 13.61 -24.41 1.51
CA GLU A 319 13.83 -25.87 1.42
C GLU A 319 14.00 -26.52 2.80
N ALA A 320 14.40 -25.74 3.82
CA ALA A 320 14.60 -26.23 5.18
C ALA A 320 13.33 -26.22 6.05
N LEU A 321 12.25 -25.53 5.61
CA LEU A 321 10.99 -25.36 6.33
C LEU A 321 9.93 -26.37 5.86
#